data_AF-A0A517ZDU1-F1
#
_entry.id   AF-A0A517ZDU1-F1
#
_cell.length_a   1.000
_cell.length_b   1.000
_cell.length_c   1.000
_cell.angle_alpha   90.00
_cell.angle_beta   90.00
_cell.angle_gamma   90.00
#
_symmetry.space_group_name_H-M   'P 1'
#
loop_
_entity.id
_entity.type
_entity.pdbx_description
1 polymer ?
#
loop_
_entity_poly.entity_id
_entity_poly.type
_entity_poly.pdbx_seq_one_letter_code
_entity_poly.pdbx_strand_id
1 'polypeptide(L)'
;MTEDFTPIDHKDDSADYRSQVWEIVEKRVGAPLTQLPSGTTFEGTWDVEFDMFGTRQPMFRYDFQEEGTVEVTTLQGAAQTQEQCRYSVARDGQMTLDGETFHAATTEQGELVLFNGDSSLVLVATKT
;
A
#
# COMPACT_ATOMS: atom_id res chain seq x y z
N MET A 1 -17.27 18.27 -8.75
CA MET A 1 -16.74 17.14 -9.54
C MET A 1 -15.36 16.89 -8.96
N THR A 2 -15.27 15.97 -8.00
CA THR A 2 -14.01 15.43 -7.54
C THR A 2 -13.50 14.55 -8.68
N GLU A 3 -12.37 14.90 -9.25
CA GLU A 3 -11.64 13.95 -10.08
C GLU A 3 -11.31 12.77 -9.17
N ASP A 4 -11.94 11.62 -9.42
CA ASP A 4 -11.62 10.38 -8.73
C ASP A 4 -10.14 10.11 -8.96
N PHE A 5 -9.33 10.39 -7.94
CA PHE A 5 -7.91 10.10 -7.95
C PHE A 5 -7.76 8.58 -7.93
N THR A 6 -7.65 7.97 -9.10
CA THR A 6 -7.19 6.57 -9.20
C THR A 6 -5.67 6.58 -9.14
N PRO A 7 -5.03 5.96 -8.13
CA PRO A 7 -3.57 5.95 -8.00
C PRO A 7 -2.84 5.25 -9.15
N ILE A 8 -3.57 4.55 -10.03
CA ILE A 8 -3.05 3.88 -11.23
C ILE A 8 -3.83 4.47 -12.42
N ASP A 9 -3.13 5.13 -13.35
CA ASP A 9 -3.69 5.75 -14.57
C ASP A 9 -3.38 4.85 -15.79
N HIS A 10 -4.15 4.98 -16.87
CA HIS A 10 -3.92 4.28 -18.15
C HIS A 10 -2.53 4.56 -18.77
N LYS A 11 -1.80 5.56 -18.28
CA LYS A 11 -0.41 5.83 -18.68
C LYS A 11 0.58 4.81 -18.11
N ASP A 12 0.16 3.99 -17.15
CA ASP A 12 0.94 2.94 -16.49
C ASP A 12 0.86 1.58 -17.22
N ASP A 13 0.23 1.55 -18.41
CA ASP A 13 -0.07 0.30 -19.14
C ASP A 13 1.14 -0.34 -19.85
N SER A 14 2.29 0.33 -19.96
CA SER A 14 3.48 -0.29 -20.55
C SER A 14 4.18 -1.22 -19.55
N ALA A 15 4.47 -2.46 -19.98
CA ALA A 15 5.15 -3.45 -19.14
C ALA A 15 6.54 -2.99 -18.69
N ASP A 16 7.25 -2.27 -19.55
CA ASP A 16 8.58 -1.72 -19.25
C ASP A 16 8.50 -0.66 -18.15
N TYR A 17 7.50 0.22 -18.18
CA TYR A 17 7.33 1.25 -17.15
C TYR A 17 6.97 0.63 -15.79
N ARG A 18 6.05 -0.35 -15.76
CA ARG A 18 5.73 -1.07 -14.52
C ARG A 18 6.94 -1.77 -13.92
N SER A 19 7.80 -2.35 -14.78
CA SER A 19 9.04 -3.00 -14.32
C SER A 19 10.01 -1.97 -13.72
N GLN A 20 10.14 -0.79 -14.33
CA GLN A 20 10.97 0.29 -13.78
C GLN A 20 10.45 0.80 -12.43
N VAL A 21 9.14 0.99 -12.31
CA VAL A 21 8.49 1.41 -11.06
C VAL A 21 8.74 0.39 -9.97
N TRP A 22 8.57 -0.91 -10.27
CA TRP A 22 8.86 -2.00 -9.34
C TRP A 22 10.30 -1.96 -8.84
N GLU A 23 11.28 -1.85 -9.75
CA GLU A 23 12.70 -1.74 -9.38
C GLU A 23 13.02 -0.49 -8.54
N ILE A 24 12.34 0.63 -8.80
CA ILE A 24 12.49 1.85 -8.01
C ILE A 24 11.98 1.61 -6.58
N VAL A 25 10.82 0.97 -6.42
CA VAL A 25 10.25 0.68 -5.10
C VAL A 25 11.11 -0.32 -4.35
N GLU A 26 11.61 -1.39 -4.99
CA GLU A 26 12.56 -2.34 -4.39
C GLU A 26 13.80 -1.63 -3.82
N LYS A 27 14.38 -0.70 -4.58
CA LYS A 27 15.54 0.09 -4.14
C LYS A 27 15.20 1.02 -2.97
N ARG A 28 14.00 1.60 -2.93
CA ARG A 28 13.56 2.48 -1.83
C ARG A 28 13.26 1.70 -0.55
N VAL A 29 12.56 0.57 -0.67
CA VAL A 29 12.26 -0.32 0.45
C VAL A 29 13.54 -0.99 0.97
N GLY A 30 14.52 -1.22 0.09
CA GLY A 30 15.80 -1.85 0.43
C GLY A 30 15.71 -3.38 0.48
N ALA A 31 14.65 -3.95 -0.10
CA ALA A 31 14.40 -5.39 -0.14
C ALA A 31 13.74 -5.79 -1.47
N PRO A 32 13.97 -7.02 -1.97
CA PRO A 32 13.22 -7.56 -3.10
C PRO A 32 11.72 -7.63 -2.77
N LEU A 33 10.88 -7.36 -3.78
CA LEU A 33 9.43 -7.40 -3.64
C LEU A 33 8.88 -8.65 -4.31
N THR A 34 7.96 -9.31 -3.61
CA THR A 34 7.16 -10.40 -4.16
C THR A 34 5.72 -9.92 -4.31
N GLN A 35 5.10 -10.14 -5.47
CA GLN A 35 3.70 -9.78 -5.68
C GLN A 35 2.80 -10.45 -4.64
N LEU A 36 1.90 -9.67 -4.07
CA LEU A 36 0.92 -10.18 -3.12
C LEU A 36 -0.09 -11.10 -3.85
N PRO A 37 -0.27 -12.36 -3.44
CA PRO A 37 -1.22 -13.26 -4.09
C PRO A 37 -2.67 -12.78 -3.93
N SER A 38 -3.49 -13.01 -4.95
CA SER A 38 -4.94 -12.81 -4.87
C SER A 38 -5.56 -13.66 -3.75
N GLY A 39 -6.59 -13.11 -3.10
CA GLY A 39 -7.23 -13.72 -1.95
C GLY A 39 -6.43 -13.66 -0.65
N THR A 40 -5.27 -12.98 -0.63
CA THR A 40 -4.52 -12.77 0.61
C THR A 40 -5.37 -11.97 1.61
N THR A 41 -5.44 -12.48 2.83
CA THR A 41 -6.05 -11.83 3.98
C THR A 41 -4.97 -11.42 4.96
N PHE A 42 -5.17 -10.27 5.58
CA PHE A 42 -4.32 -9.75 6.65
C PHE A 42 -5.08 -9.80 7.97
N GLU A 43 -4.33 -9.98 9.05
CA GLU A 43 -4.87 -9.96 10.41
C GLU A 43 -3.91 -9.23 11.34
N GLY A 44 -4.49 -8.46 12.26
CA GLY A 44 -3.80 -7.76 13.32
C GLY A 44 -3.36 -6.35 12.94
N THR A 45 -2.52 -5.77 13.79
CA THR A 45 -2.11 -4.37 13.71
C THR A 45 -0.80 -4.20 12.96
N TRP A 46 -0.79 -3.23 12.04
CA TRP A 46 0.34 -2.89 11.20
C TRP A 46 0.61 -1.39 11.30
N ASP A 47 1.83 -1.03 11.66
CA ASP A 47 2.28 0.36 11.62
C ASP A 47 2.72 0.69 10.19
N VAL A 48 2.18 1.78 9.63
CA VAL A 48 2.35 2.16 8.23
C VAL A 48 3.19 3.41 8.15
N GLU A 49 4.33 3.28 7.48
CA GLU A 49 5.23 4.38 7.16
C GLU A 49 5.03 4.80 5.71
N PHE A 50 4.98 6.11 5.50
CA PHE A 50 5.03 6.71 4.18
C PHE A 50 6.49 7.04 3.84
N ASP A 51 6.99 6.52 2.71
CA ASP A 51 8.31 6.87 2.20
C ASP A 51 8.21 8.07 1.26
N MET A 52 8.70 9.22 1.73
CA MET A 52 8.98 10.37 0.87
C MET A 52 10.47 10.41 0.55
N PHE A 53 10.82 9.98 -0.67
CA PHE A 53 12.17 10.10 -1.22
C PHE A 53 13.26 9.52 -0.30
N GLY A 54 13.01 8.35 0.30
CA GLY A 54 13.95 7.65 1.19
C GLY A 54 13.90 8.08 2.65
N THR A 55 12.96 8.93 3.03
CA THR A 55 12.63 9.19 4.44
C THR A 55 11.29 8.55 4.78
N ARG A 56 11.31 7.54 5.64
CA ARG A 56 10.11 6.91 6.19
C ARG A 56 9.56 7.76 7.34
N GLN A 57 8.27 8.03 7.31
CA GLN A 57 7.55 8.75 8.36
C GLN A 57 6.30 7.96 8.74
N PRO A 58 6.02 7.75 10.04
CA PRO A 58 4.75 7.16 10.47
C PRO A 58 3.59 7.98 9.93
N MET A 59 2.66 7.33 9.26
CA MET A 59 1.52 7.97 8.61
C MET A 59 0.20 7.40 9.12
N PHE A 60 0.08 6.08 9.12
CA PHE A 60 -1.13 5.38 9.53
C PHE A 60 -0.81 4.20 10.45
N ARG A 61 -1.84 3.70 11.09
CA ARG A 61 -1.89 2.35 11.65
C ARG A 61 -3.09 1.64 11.05
N TYR A 62 -2.86 0.46 10.50
CA TYR A 62 -3.90 -0.42 9.99
C TYR A 62 -4.18 -1.51 11.01
N ASP A 63 -5.44 -1.67 11.41
CA ASP A 63 -5.91 -2.83 12.15
C ASP A 63 -6.77 -3.69 11.22
N PHE A 64 -6.16 -4.72 10.66
CA PHE A 64 -6.85 -5.64 9.75
C PHE A 64 -7.69 -6.62 10.55
N GLN A 65 -8.99 -6.56 10.32
CA GLN A 65 -10.00 -7.39 10.93
C GLN A 65 -10.43 -8.50 9.96
N GLU A 66 -11.22 -9.44 10.48
CA GLU A 66 -11.81 -10.50 9.67
C GLU A 66 -12.69 -9.92 8.54
N GLU A 67 -12.96 -10.75 7.53
CA GLU A 67 -13.88 -10.46 6.43
C GLU A 67 -13.52 -9.26 5.52
N GLY A 68 -12.24 -8.89 5.43
CA GLY A 68 -11.78 -7.86 4.49
C GLY A 68 -12.09 -6.43 4.94
N THR A 69 -12.13 -6.22 6.26
CA THR A 69 -12.27 -4.88 6.85
C THR A 69 -10.96 -4.45 7.50
N VAL A 70 -10.67 -3.16 7.45
CA VAL A 70 -9.48 -2.57 8.06
C VAL A 70 -9.85 -1.25 8.69
N GLU A 71 -9.39 -1.05 9.92
CA GLU A 71 -9.47 0.22 10.58
C GLU A 71 -8.18 1.00 10.35
N VAL A 72 -8.31 2.21 9.80
CA VAL A 72 -7.21 3.10 9.50
C VAL A 72 -7.19 4.21 10.54
N THR A 73 -6.13 4.25 11.34
CA THR A 73 -5.86 5.36 12.25
C THR A 73 -4.81 6.28 11.64
N THR A 74 -5.14 7.55 11.41
CA THR A 74 -4.17 8.54 10.93
C THR A 74 -3.34 9.07 12.10
N LEU A 75 -2.02 8.96 11.98
CA LEU A 75 -1.08 9.35 13.03
C LEU A 75 -0.52 10.77 12.84
N GLN A 76 -0.64 11.35 11.63
CA GLN A 76 -0.22 12.72 11.35
C GLN A 76 -1.31 13.75 11.69
N GLY A 77 -0.92 14.83 12.36
CA GLY A 77 -1.77 15.97 12.67
C GLY A 77 -2.06 16.14 14.17
N ALA A 78 -2.78 17.22 14.52
CA ALA A 78 -3.12 17.53 15.91
C ALA A 78 -4.29 16.69 16.47
N ALA A 79 -5.04 16.02 15.59
CA ALA A 79 -6.13 15.13 15.95
C ALA A 79 -5.94 13.80 15.21
N GLN A 80 -5.95 12.69 15.95
CA GLN A 80 -6.02 11.36 15.37
C GLN A 80 -7.44 11.13 14.85
N THR A 81 -7.54 10.67 13.61
CA THR A 81 -8.80 10.19 13.01
C THR A 81 -8.74 8.68 12.87
N GLN A 82 -9.90 8.05 12.98
CA GLN A 82 -10.08 6.61 12.87
C GLN A 82 -11.25 6.35 11.95
N GLU A 83 -11.00 5.60 10.88
CA GLU A 83 -11.98 5.31 9.84
C GLU A 83 -11.96 3.82 9.53
N GLN A 84 -13.14 3.22 9.38
CA GLN A 84 -13.27 1.81 9.01
C GLN A 84 -13.53 1.70 7.51
N CYS A 85 -12.64 1.00 6.83
CA CYS A 85 -12.65 0.82 5.38
C CYS A 85 -12.74 -0.67 5.03
N ARG A 86 -13.08 -0.94 3.77
CA ARG A 86 -12.93 -2.29 3.19
C ARG A 86 -11.62 -2.39 2.45
N TYR A 87 -11.03 -3.58 2.48
CA TYR A 87 -9.91 -3.94 1.64
C TYR A 87 -10.16 -5.25 0.90
N SER A 88 -9.51 -5.43 -0.25
CA SER A 88 -9.49 -6.71 -0.96
C SER A 88 -8.26 -6.85 -1.83
N VAL A 89 -7.79 -8.08 -2.00
CA VAL A 89 -6.72 -8.42 -2.95
C VAL A 89 -7.34 -9.26 -4.06
N ALA A 90 -8.09 -8.60 -4.94
CA ALA A 90 -8.87 -9.29 -5.98
C ALA A 90 -8.00 -9.84 -7.12
N ARG A 91 -6.79 -9.32 -7.29
CA ARG A 91 -5.85 -9.69 -8.34
C ARG A 91 -4.42 -9.71 -7.79
N ASP A 92 -3.61 -10.64 -8.28
CA ASP A 92 -2.21 -10.74 -7.90
C ASP A 92 -1.49 -9.38 -8.08
N GLY A 93 -0.78 -8.96 -7.04
CA GLY A 93 -0.05 -7.71 -7.01
C GLY A 93 -0.91 -6.45 -6.92
N GLN A 94 -2.22 -6.56 -6.63
CA GLN A 94 -3.13 -5.42 -6.52
C GLN A 94 -4.04 -5.54 -5.30
N MET A 95 -4.05 -4.48 -4.50
CA MET A 95 -4.93 -4.34 -3.34
C MET A 95 -5.82 -3.11 -3.53
N THR A 96 -7.12 -3.29 -3.32
CA THR A 96 -8.06 -2.18 -3.20
C THR A 96 -8.26 -1.87 -1.72
N LEU A 97 -8.13 -0.62 -1.32
CA LEU A 97 -8.35 -0.10 0.02
C LEU A 97 -9.23 1.16 -0.10
N ASP A 98 -10.40 1.14 0.55
CA ASP A 98 -11.37 2.23 0.49
C ASP A 98 -11.78 2.68 -0.94
N GLY A 99 -11.79 1.73 -1.88
CA GLY A 99 -12.08 1.99 -3.30
C GLY A 99 -10.87 2.45 -4.13
N GLU A 100 -9.77 2.83 -3.50
CA GLU A 100 -8.51 3.11 -4.19
C GLU A 100 -7.74 1.83 -4.46
N THR A 101 -7.10 1.71 -5.64
CA THR A 101 -6.31 0.53 -6.00
C THR A 101 -4.82 0.85 -6.01
N PHE A 102 -4.06 0.02 -5.30
CA PHE A 102 -2.61 0.09 -5.18
C PHE A 102 -1.97 -1.16 -5.78
N HIS A 103 -0.75 -1.00 -6.26
CA HIS A 103 0.15 -2.14 -6.38
C HIS A 103 0.50 -2.63 -4.98
N ALA A 104 0.49 -3.95 -4.79
CA ALA A 104 0.71 -4.58 -3.49
C ALA A 104 1.76 -5.68 -3.58
N ALA A 105 2.70 -5.66 -2.65
CA ALA A 105 3.80 -6.61 -2.58
C ALA A 105 4.16 -6.92 -1.13
N THR A 106 4.93 -7.98 -0.93
CA THR A 106 5.55 -8.30 0.35
C THR A 106 7.06 -8.39 0.22
N THR A 107 7.78 -8.02 1.28
CA THR A 107 9.22 -8.30 1.42
C THR A 107 9.44 -9.68 2.06
N GLU A 108 10.66 -10.22 1.99
CA GLU A 108 11.02 -11.47 2.69
C GLU A 108 10.88 -11.35 4.23
N GLN A 109 10.96 -10.13 4.74
CA GLN A 109 10.78 -9.80 6.15
C GLN A 109 9.30 -9.76 6.57
N GLY A 110 8.37 -9.92 5.62
CA GLY A 110 6.93 -9.90 5.88
C GLY A 110 6.34 -8.50 5.98
N GLU A 111 7.02 -7.46 5.49
CA GLU A 111 6.43 -6.13 5.33
C GLU A 111 5.44 -6.15 4.17
N LEU A 112 4.33 -5.43 4.31
CA LEU A 112 3.40 -5.16 3.22
C LEU A 112 3.79 -3.82 2.58
N VAL A 113 3.97 -3.82 1.27
CA VAL A 113 4.35 -2.62 0.50
C VAL A 113 3.21 -2.28 -0.44
N LEU A 114 2.65 -1.09 -0.30
CA LEU A 114 1.62 -0.54 -1.18
C LEU A 114 2.19 0.67 -1.93
N PHE A 115 1.97 0.73 -3.23
CA PHE A 115 2.46 1.86 -4.02
C PHE A 115 1.57 2.15 -5.22
N ASN A 116 1.66 3.38 -5.71
CA ASN A 116 0.91 3.83 -6.87
C ASN A 116 1.70 3.63 -8.18
N GLY A 117 1.07 3.88 -9.33
CA GLY A 117 1.62 3.54 -10.65
C GLY A 117 2.95 4.23 -11.00
N ASP A 118 3.26 5.37 -10.38
CA ASP A 118 4.45 6.18 -10.67
C ASP A 118 5.50 6.21 -9.53
N SER A 119 5.31 5.42 -8.47
CA SER A 119 6.14 5.40 -7.25
C SER A 119 6.21 6.73 -6.46
N SER A 120 5.35 7.70 -6.74
CA SER A 120 5.29 8.92 -5.93
C SER A 120 4.70 8.66 -4.54
N LEU A 121 3.90 7.60 -4.39
CA LEU A 121 3.41 7.10 -3.13
C LEU A 121 3.92 5.68 -2.88
N VAL A 122 4.63 5.49 -1.78
CA VAL A 122 5.06 4.19 -1.26
C VAL A 122 4.75 4.12 0.23
N LEU A 123 3.94 3.15 0.60
CA LEU A 123 3.58 2.83 1.98
C LEU A 123 4.24 1.50 2.34
N VAL A 124 4.92 1.47 3.48
CA VAL A 124 5.50 0.25 4.04
C VAL A 124 4.83 -0.01 5.36
N ALA A 125 4.10 -1.12 5.45
CA ALA A 125 3.39 -1.55 6.63
C ALA A 125 4.14 -2.71 7.29
N THR A 126 4.40 -2.60 8.59
CA THR A 126 5.07 -3.61 9.41
C THR A 126 4.14 -4.10 10.50
N LYS A 127 3.97 -5.42 10.62
CA LYS A 127 3.15 -6.03 11.65
C LYS A 127 3.75 -5.80 13.05
N THR A 128 2.90 -5.48 14.02
CA THR A 128 3.27 -5.24 15.43
C THR A 128 2.79 -6.33 16.37
#